data_AF-A0A813L0B4-F1
#
_entry.id   AF-A0A813L0B4-F1
#
_cell.length_a   1.000
_cell.length_b   1.000
_cell.length_c   1.000
_cell.angle_alpha   90.00
_cell.angle_beta   90.00
_cell.angle_gamma   90.00
#
_symmetry.space_group_name_H-M   'P 1'
#
loop_
_entity.id
_entity.type
_entity.pdbx_description
1 polymer ?
#
loop_
_entity_poly.entity_id
_entity_poly.type
_entity_poly.pdbx_seq_one_letter_code
_entity_poly.pdbx_strand_id
1 'polypeptide(L)'
;ATTLEGDLGIPGELGGNTSLLWANLSSKQVGYYVGCWCWSGGNSSCATTADFSLRLGQFLVRGPLALQEPRMPVAAGEAFSLALLGLGLSDFDRLVLSNLTDAECGSSGSSVQAAELRGALEATAGQGDGSTRRWPGLRLMERGSYRICYCPGNENGISCASDADFDVQIGSLEISGPVVGPHRCVLGASCTLTLYGVALYDATSRVLLRKGLSGCEAGSAPLGEPLVMNGLTNPQGSQVREAQVYSKLRFRPFRPRSGRMVQLSELLLRSNGTVLDLHEASVTSLPGGRSPATEPPDNALDGEPSTKYLDFFGVGFEVALQTPVSVDGVSYITANDAPRRDPVAFMLE
;
A
#
# COMPACT_ATOMS: atom_id res chain seq x y z
N ALA A 1 -36.99 6.50 -7.60
CA ALA A 1 -36.63 7.85 -8.07
C ALA A 1 -37.21 8.02 -9.45
N THR A 2 -37.98 9.08 -9.68
CA THR A 2 -38.42 9.49 -11.01
C THR A 2 -37.24 10.19 -11.67
N THR A 3 -36.79 9.69 -12.82
CA THR A 3 -35.74 10.32 -13.61
C THR A 3 -36.22 11.69 -14.08
N LEU A 4 -35.37 12.72 -13.95
CA LEU A 4 -35.67 14.05 -14.47
C LEU A 4 -35.92 14.06 -15.99
N GLU A 5 -35.43 13.04 -16.69
CA GLU A 5 -35.66 12.81 -18.12
C GLU A 5 -36.86 11.88 -18.33
N GLY A 6 -37.88 12.40 -19.01
CA GLY A 6 -39.08 11.66 -19.41
C GLY A 6 -40.37 12.44 -19.16
N ASP A 7 -41.50 11.82 -19.51
CA ASP A 7 -42.81 12.30 -19.07
C ASP A 7 -42.95 12.03 -17.57
N LEU A 8 -42.89 13.10 -16.77
CA LEU A 8 -43.02 13.02 -15.31
C LEU A 8 -44.46 12.71 -14.87
N GLY A 9 -45.41 12.71 -15.80
CA GLY A 9 -46.83 12.59 -15.54
C GLY A 9 -47.36 13.72 -14.65
N ILE A 10 -48.64 13.62 -14.29
CA ILE A 10 -49.23 14.46 -13.24
C ILE A 10 -49.08 13.70 -11.92
N PRO A 11 -48.54 14.33 -10.85
CA PRO A 11 -48.39 13.67 -9.56
C PRO A 11 -49.76 13.31 -9.03
N GLY A 12 -49.97 12.02 -8.74
CA GLY A 12 -51.21 11.51 -8.17
C GLY A 12 -51.40 12.03 -6.76
N GLU A 13 -52.29 13.01 -6.61
CA GLU A 13 -52.80 13.64 -5.39
C GLU A 13 -51.78 14.03 -4.31
N LEU A 14 -51.53 15.34 -4.18
CA LEU A 14 -51.53 16.06 -2.89
C LEU A 14 -51.42 17.59 -3.16
N GLY A 15 -52.54 18.32 -3.00
CA GLY A 15 -52.54 19.75 -2.66
C GLY A 15 -53.21 20.73 -3.65
N GLY A 16 -54.53 20.88 -3.54
CA GLY A 16 -55.31 22.03 -4.03
C GLY A 16 -55.35 22.23 -5.56
N ASN A 17 -56.47 22.73 -6.08
CA ASN A 17 -56.73 22.88 -7.53
C ASN A 17 -55.81 23.88 -8.27
N THR A 18 -54.65 24.26 -7.71
CA THR A 18 -53.78 25.34 -8.22
C THR A 18 -52.28 25.02 -8.21
N SER A 19 -51.83 23.88 -7.68
CA SER A 19 -50.40 23.52 -7.64
C SER A 19 -50.15 22.03 -7.88
N LEU A 20 -49.05 21.72 -8.57
CA LEU A 20 -48.54 20.36 -8.78
C LEU A 20 -47.14 20.26 -8.16
N LEU A 21 -46.88 19.17 -7.43
CA LEU A 21 -45.60 18.94 -6.76
C LEU A 21 -45.04 17.58 -7.15
N TRP A 22 -43.84 17.57 -7.73
CA TRP A 22 -43.03 16.37 -7.94
C TRP A 22 -41.91 16.37 -6.89
N ALA A 23 -42.06 15.57 -5.85
CA ALA A 23 -41.04 15.43 -4.81
C ALA A 23 -39.94 14.44 -5.23
N ASN A 24 -38.72 14.66 -4.74
CA ASN A 24 -37.58 13.74 -4.91
C ASN A 24 -37.19 13.45 -6.37
N LEU A 25 -37.37 14.42 -7.27
CA LEU A 25 -36.82 14.35 -8.62
C LEU A 25 -35.29 14.30 -8.54
N SER A 26 -34.68 13.35 -9.23
CA SER A 26 -33.23 13.25 -9.35
C SER A 26 -32.80 13.03 -10.81
N SER A 27 -31.64 13.58 -11.15
CA SER A 27 -30.98 13.35 -12.44
C SER A 27 -29.58 12.81 -12.19
N LYS A 28 -29.15 11.89 -13.05
CA LYS A 28 -27.76 11.41 -13.13
C LYS A 28 -26.95 12.13 -14.21
N GLN A 29 -27.59 13.04 -14.94
CA GLN A 29 -26.97 13.81 -16.01
C GLN A 29 -26.95 15.30 -15.65
N VAL A 30 -25.79 15.91 -15.88
CA VAL A 30 -25.55 17.34 -15.66
C VAL A 30 -25.96 18.09 -16.92
N GLY A 31 -26.63 19.23 -16.75
CA GLY A 31 -27.03 20.02 -17.89
C GLY A 31 -28.21 20.94 -17.65
N TYR A 32 -28.62 21.60 -18.72
CA TYR A 32 -29.81 22.42 -18.75
C TYR A 32 -30.99 21.62 -19.27
N TYR A 33 -32.04 21.59 -18.48
CA TYR A 33 -33.30 20.94 -18.79
C TYR A 33 -34.35 21.99 -19.08
N VAL A 34 -35.24 21.69 -20.02
CA VAL A 34 -36.40 22.56 -20.31
C VAL A 34 -37.64 21.82 -19.86
N GLY A 35 -38.42 22.45 -18.98
CA GLY A 35 -39.73 21.94 -18.64
C GLY A 35 -40.69 22.28 -19.76
N CYS A 36 -41.38 21.27 -20.28
CA CYS A 36 -42.38 21.42 -21.31
C CYS A 36 -43.71 20.86 -20.80
N TRP A 37 -44.81 21.55 -21.11
CA TRP A 37 -46.14 21.19 -20.66
C TRP A 37 -47.05 20.87 -21.83
N CYS A 38 -47.82 19.79 -21.67
CA CYS A 38 -48.91 19.42 -22.54
C CYS A 38 -50.23 19.55 -21.78
N TRP A 39 -51.22 20.19 -22.40
CA TRP A 39 -52.57 20.27 -21.87
C TRP A 39 -53.48 19.24 -22.55
N SER A 40 -53.97 18.27 -21.78
CA SER A 40 -54.82 17.18 -22.30
C SER A 40 -56.31 17.52 -22.43
N GLY A 41 -56.75 18.67 -21.90
CA GLY A 41 -58.17 19.05 -21.87
C GLY A 41 -58.75 19.60 -23.18
N GLY A 42 -58.16 19.31 -24.34
CA GLY A 42 -58.53 19.97 -25.61
C GLY A 42 -58.18 19.23 -26.92
N ASN A 43 -58.18 17.88 -26.92
CA ASN A 43 -57.80 16.97 -28.03
C ASN A 43 -56.32 16.59 -28.15
N SER A 44 -55.43 17.07 -27.28
CA SER A 44 -54.07 16.55 -27.21
C SER A 44 -54.02 15.29 -26.33
N SER A 45 -53.41 14.23 -26.83
CA SER A 45 -53.17 13.01 -26.06
C SER A 45 -51.84 13.02 -25.30
N CYS A 46 -51.06 14.11 -25.38
CA CYS A 46 -49.72 14.20 -24.81
C CYS A 46 -48.84 12.99 -25.17
N ALA A 47 -49.00 12.49 -26.41
CA ALA A 47 -48.41 11.22 -26.86
C ALA A 47 -47.08 11.42 -27.58
N THR A 48 -46.82 12.62 -28.09
CA THR A 48 -45.59 12.96 -28.80
C THR A 48 -44.93 14.17 -28.17
N THR A 49 -43.61 14.32 -28.36
CA THR A 49 -42.87 15.49 -27.86
C THR A 49 -43.39 16.82 -28.44
N ALA A 50 -44.05 16.79 -29.60
CA ALA A 50 -44.68 17.97 -30.21
C ALA A 50 -45.89 18.47 -29.40
N ASP A 51 -46.54 17.59 -28.63
CA ASP A 51 -47.71 17.93 -27.81
C ASP A 51 -47.32 18.78 -26.58
N PHE A 52 -46.05 18.72 -26.18
CA PHE A 52 -45.48 19.47 -25.06
C PHE A 52 -44.95 20.84 -25.52
N SER A 53 -45.84 21.66 -26.11
CA SER A 53 -45.44 22.90 -26.78
C SER A 53 -45.28 24.10 -25.84
N LEU A 54 -45.79 24.04 -24.61
CA LEU A 54 -45.69 25.14 -23.65
C LEU A 54 -44.41 25.03 -22.82
N ARG A 55 -43.50 26.00 -22.95
CA ARG A 55 -42.26 26.07 -22.14
C ARG A 55 -42.56 26.59 -20.73
N LEU A 56 -42.31 25.75 -19.72
CA LEU A 56 -42.46 26.10 -18.30
C LEU A 56 -41.24 26.85 -17.74
N GLY A 57 -40.05 26.62 -18.32
CA GLY A 57 -38.82 27.22 -17.85
C GLY A 57 -37.60 26.38 -18.17
N GLN A 58 -36.44 26.83 -17.70
CA GLN A 58 -35.18 26.10 -17.80
C GLN A 58 -34.64 25.85 -16.40
N PHE A 59 -34.18 24.63 -16.16
CA PHE A 59 -33.64 24.15 -14.89
C PHE A 59 -32.19 23.73 -15.11
N LEU A 60 -31.31 24.11 -14.21
CA LEU A 60 -29.92 23.66 -14.22
C LEU A 60 -29.77 22.49 -13.26
N VAL A 61 -29.39 21.33 -13.76
CA VAL A 61 -28.80 20.28 -12.94
C VAL A 61 -27.30 20.53 -12.87
N ARG A 62 -26.85 20.93 -11.68
CA ARG A 62 -25.46 21.24 -11.40
C ARG A 62 -24.65 19.96 -11.27
N GLY A 63 -23.36 20.02 -11.57
CA GLY A 63 -22.44 18.92 -11.30
C GLY A 63 -21.30 18.83 -12.29
N PRO A 64 -20.55 17.71 -12.27
CA PRO A 64 -19.39 17.50 -13.10
C PRO A 64 -19.78 17.09 -14.52
N LEU A 65 -19.08 17.63 -15.51
CA LEU A 65 -19.22 17.30 -16.92
C LEU A 65 -18.06 16.42 -17.40
N ALA A 66 -16.84 16.76 -16.98
CA ALA A 66 -15.65 16.02 -17.37
C ALA A 66 -14.56 16.16 -16.30
N LEU A 67 -13.79 15.10 -16.11
CA LEU A 67 -12.54 15.16 -15.37
C LEU A 67 -11.39 15.30 -16.37
N GLN A 68 -10.61 16.36 -16.25
CA GLN A 68 -9.32 16.43 -16.94
C GLN A 68 -8.32 15.59 -16.15
N GLU A 69 -8.09 14.38 -16.66
CA GLU A 69 -7.16 13.42 -16.09
C GLU A 69 -5.70 13.91 -16.17
N PRO A 70 -4.85 13.51 -15.21
CA PRO A 70 -3.43 13.76 -15.31
C PRO A 70 -2.81 12.99 -16.49
N ARG A 71 -1.62 13.40 -16.91
CA ARG A 71 -0.86 12.63 -17.91
C ARG A 71 -0.50 11.27 -17.32
N MET A 72 -1.08 10.22 -17.88
CA MET A 72 -0.80 8.83 -17.48
C MET A 72 0.48 8.28 -18.14
N PRO A 73 1.18 7.32 -17.49
CA PRO A 73 0.90 6.78 -16.15
C PRO A 73 1.39 7.72 -15.03
N VAL A 74 0.66 7.79 -13.91
CA VAL A 74 1.10 8.51 -12.70
C VAL A 74 1.80 7.53 -11.76
N ALA A 75 3.03 7.86 -11.34
CA ALA A 75 3.75 7.04 -10.38
C ALA A 75 3.37 7.36 -8.92
N ALA A 76 3.44 6.37 -8.04
CA ALA A 76 3.23 6.56 -6.61
C ALA A 76 4.25 7.59 -6.07
N GLY A 77 3.73 8.60 -5.36
CA GLY A 77 4.50 9.74 -4.86
C GLY A 77 4.73 10.87 -5.87
N GLU A 78 4.42 10.67 -7.15
CA GLU A 78 4.45 11.74 -8.16
C GLU A 78 3.30 12.73 -7.93
N ALA A 79 3.60 14.02 -8.05
CA ALA A 79 2.58 15.06 -7.91
C ALA A 79 1.76 15.18 -9.20
N PHE A 80 0.45 15.12 -9.07
CA PHE A 80 -0.49 15.34 -10.17
C PHE A 80 -1.48 16.46 -9.83
N SER A 81 -2.22 16.90 -10.85
CA SER A 81 -3.34 17.83 -10.70
C SER A 81 -4.60 17.18 -11.22
N LEU A 82 -5.70 17.36 -10.49
CA LEU A 82 -7.04 17.09 -11.02
C LEU A 82 -7.69 18.41 -11.37
N ALA A 83 -8.36 18.46 -12.53
CA ALA A 83 -9.26 19.56 -12.86
C ALA A 83 -10.63 19.00 -13.25
N LEU A 84 -11.64 19.40 -12.51
CA LEU A 84 -13.03 19.04 -12.75
C LEU A 84 -13.69 20.17 -13.53
N LEU A 85 -14.18 19.87 -14.73
CA LEU A 85 -15.03 20.74 -15.50
C LEU A 85 -16.48 20.35 -15.21
N GLY A 86 -17.35 21.33 -15.03
CA GLY A 86 -18.75 21.12 -14.69
C GLY A 86 -19.62 22.32 -15.00
N LEU A 87 -20.88 22.21 -14.63
CA LEU A 87 -21.85 23.29 -14.73
C LEU A 87 -22.38 23.63 -13.35
N GLY A 88 -22.19 24.87 -12.94
CA GLY A 88 -22.60 25.36 -11.63
C GLY A 88 -21.91 24.62 -10.48
N LEU A 89 -20.63 24.28 -10.55
CA LEU A 89 -19.93 23.70 -9.40
C LEU A 89 -20.01 24.63 -8.17
N SER A 90 -20.20 24.04 -7.00
CA SER A 90 -20.52 24.69 -5.73
C SER A 90 -19.45 24.43 -4.67
N ASP A 91 -19.28 25.34 -3.71
CA ASP A 91 -18.40 25.12 -2.56
C ASP A 91 -18.91 24.04 -1.60
N PHE A 92 -20.12 23.53 -1.82
CA PHE A 92 -20.69 22.39 -1.11
C PHE A 92 -20.38 21.06 -1.79
N ASP A 93 -19.92 21.08 -3.04
CA ASP A 93 -19.54 19.86 -3.75
C ASP A 93 -18.31 19.23 -3.09
N ARG A 94 -18.29 17.91 -3.01
CA ARG A 94 -17.19 17.15 -2.42
C ARG A 94 -16.70 16.10 -3.40
N LEU A 95 -15.38 15.94 -3.44
CA LEU A 95 -14.70 14.94 -4.25
C LEU A 95 -13.91 14.03 -3.33
N VAL A 96 -14.17 12.74 -3.44
CA VAL A 96 -13.45 11.70 -2.73
C VAL A 96 -12.71 10.85 -3.74
N LEU A 97 -11.44 10.61 -3.45
CA LEU A 97 -10.62 9.66 -4.16
C LEU A 97 -10.49 8.44 -3.24
N SER A 98 -11.28 7.42 -3.54
CA SER A 98 -11.43 6.23 -2.68
C SER A 98 -10.73 5.03 -3.31
N ASN A 99 -10.19 4.16 -2.45
CA ASN A 99 -9.57 2.89 -2.82
C ASN A 99 -10.64 1.79 -2.95
N LEU A 100 -11.62 2.04 -3.82
CA LEU A 100 -12.59 1.03 -4.23
C LEU A 100 -11.97 0.31 -5.42
N THR A 101 -11.56 -0.95 -5.27
CA THR A 101 -11.01 -1.75 -6.38
C THR A 101 -12.12 -2.34 -7.25
N ASP A 102 -13.19 -2.84 -6.63
CA ASP A 102 -14.27 -3.57 -7.31
C ASP A 102 -15.68 -3.04 -7.00
N ALA A 103 -15.78 -1.95 -6.25
CA ALA A 103 -17.05 -1.36 -5.83
C ALA A 103 -17.32 -0.04 -6.54
N GLU A 104 -18.59 0.27 -6.78
CA GLU A 104 -19.03 1.51 -7.42
C GLU A 104 -19.09 2.66 -6.42
N CYS A 105 -18.97 3.90 -6.91
CA CYS A 105 -19.28 5.08 -6.13
C CYS A 105 -20.73 4.98 -5.58
N GLY A 106 -20.93 5.29 -4.31
CA GLY A 106 -22.19 5.12 -3.58
C GLY A 106 -22.18 3.90 -2.64
N SER A 107 -21.21 3.00 -2.80
CA SER A 107 -21.02 1.82 -1.94
C SER A 107 -20.14 2.12 -0.72
N SER A 108 -20.05 1.16 0.20
CA SER A 108 -19.29 1.35 1.45
C SER A 108 -17.84 1.79 1.19
N GLY A 109 -17.42 2.88 1.84
CA GLY A 109 -16.09 3.49 1.64
C GLY A 109 -16.05 4.63 0.60
N SER A 110 -17.16 4.94 -0.07
CA SER A 110 -17.23 6.05 -1.05
C SER A 110 -17.10 7.44 -0.43
N SER A 111 -17.38 7.57 0.86
CA SER A 111 -17.21 8.81 1.63
C SER A 111 -15.83 8.94 2.30
N VAL A 112 -14.97 7.94 2.16
CA VAL A 112 -13.66 7.86 2.83
C VAL A 112 -12.55 8.13 1.83
N GLN A 113 -11.72 9.14 2.10
CA GLN A 113 -10.51 9.40 1.33
C GLN A 113 -9.50 8.26 1.50
N ALA A 114 -8.83 7.90 0.41
CA ALA A 114 -7.70 6.96 0.44
C ALA A 114 -6.67 7.43 1.47
N ALA A 115 -6.27 6.55 2.40
CA ALA A 115 -5.37 6.87 3.51
C ALA A 115 -3.96 7.27 3.02
N GLU A 116 -3.60 6.82 1.83
CA GLU A 116 -2.38 7.07 1.09
C GLU A 116 -2.40 8.36 0.25
N LEU A 117 -3.53 9.08 0.19
CA LEU A 117 -3.61 10.37 -0.48
C LEU A 117 -2.87 11.44 0.35
N ARG A 118 -2.12 12.30 -0.34
CA ARG A 118 -1.49 13.51 0.19
C ARG A 118 -1.90 14.71 -0.65
N GLY A 119 -2.14 15.84 0.02
CA GLY A 119 -2.71 17.04 -0.58
C GLY A 119 -4.17 17.23 -0.17
N ALA A 120 -4.66 18.47 -0.29
CA ALA A 120 -6.03 18.81 0.07
C ALA A 120 -6.96 18.64 -1.13
N LEU A 121 -7.97 17.78 -0.98
CA LEU A 121 -9.14 17.72 -1.86
C LEU A 121 -10.30 18.59 -1.38
N GLU A 122 -10.15 19.23 -0.23
CA GLU A 122 -11.14 20.17 0.29
C GLU A 122 -11.27 21.37 -0.67
N ALA A 123 -12.51 21.78 -0.91
CA ALA A 123 -12.81 22.97 -1.66
C ALA A 123 -12.23 24.19 -0.93
N THR A 124 -11.15 24.77 -1.45
CA THR A 124 -10.76 26.12 -1.01
C THR A 124 -11.71 27.11 -1.68
N ALA A 125 -12.35 27.96 -0.88
CA ALA A 125 -13.24 29.00 -1.38
C ALA A 125 -12.52 29.81 -2.48
N GLY A 126 -13.14 29.93 -3.66
CA GLY A 126 -12.59 30.67 -4.79
C GLY A 126 -11.66 29.89 -5.74
N GLN A 127 -11.52 28.57 -5.61
CA GLN A 127 -10.78 27.75 -6.60
C GLN A 127 -11.53 27.45 -7.91
N GLY A 128 -12.69 28.07 -8.13
CA GLY A 128 -13.49 27.88 -9.34
C GLY A 128 -14.48 29.00 -9.62
N ASP A 129 -14.84 29.16 -10.88
CA ASP A 129 -15.86 30.10 -11.39
C ASP A 129 -17.26 29.46 -11.48
N GLY A 130 -17.44 28.27 -10.90
CA GLY A 130 -18.63 27.44 -11.08
C GLY A 130 -18.62 26.61 -12.37
N SER A 131 -17.61 26.74 -13.23
CA SER A 131 -17.40 25.88 -14.40
C SER A 131 -16.20 24.95 -14.24
N THR A 132 -15.20 25.34 -13.45
CA THR A 132 -13.99 24.55 -13.25
C THR A 132 -13.56 24.54 -11.79
N ARG A 133 -13.03 23.42 -11.29
CA ARG A 133 -12.31 23.31 -10.02
C ARG A 133 -11.00 22.58 -10.22
N ARG A 134 -9.92 23.02 -9.56
CA ARG A 134 -8.59 22.43 -9.74
C ARG A 134 -7.89 22.18 -8.41
N TRP A 135 -7.37 20.95 -8.26
CA TRP A 135 -6.58 20.52 -7.12
C TRP A 135 -5.16 20.16 -7.58
N PRO A 136 -4.18 21.06 -7.42
CA PRO A 136 -2.79 20.77 -7.75
C PRO A 136 -2.05 20.07 -6.59
N GLY A 137 -0.97 19.38 -6.91
CA GLY A 137 -0.04 18.86 -5.90
C GLY A 137 -0.55 17.64 -5.14
N LEU A 138 -1.56 16.96 -5.66
CA LEU A 138 -2.03 15.69 -5.11
C LEU A 138 -0.99 14.60 -5.34
N ARG A 139 -0.83 13.69 -4.39
CA ARG A 139 0.05 12.52 -4.50
C ARG A 139 -0.64 11.30 -3.90
N LEU A 140 -0.51 10.17 -4.56
CA LEU A 140 -0.93 8.87 -4.01
C LEU A 140 0.33 8.09 -3.67
N MET A 141 0.48 7.71 -2.41
CA MET A 141 1.72 7.13 -1.90
C MET A 141 1.80 5.61 -2.11
N GLU A 142 0.69 5.00 -2.46
CA GLU A 142 0.60 3.57 -2.76
C GLU A 142 0.10 3.36 -4.19
N ARG A 143 0.49 2.23 -4.76
CA ARG A 143 -0.01 1.79 -6.06
C ARG A 143 -1.45 1.29 -5.89
N GLY A 144 -2.24 1.35 -6.94
CA GLY A 144 -3.58 0.79 -6.92
C GLY A 144 -4.51 1.42 -7.94
N SER A 145 -5.74 0.94 -7.95
CA SER A 145 -6.83 1.51 -8.71
C SER A 145 -7.70 2.33 -7.77
N TYR A 146 -7.87 3.61 -8.09
CA TYR A 146 -8.62 4.56 -7.30
C TYR A 146 -9.81 5.05 -8.09
N ARG A 147 -10.96 5.17 -7.43
CA ARG A 147 -12.16 5.77 -8.01
C ARG A 147 -12.34 7.18 -7.50
N ILE A 148 -12.81 8.06 -8.38
CA ILE A 148 -13.12 9.44 -8.07
C ILE A 148 -14.63 9.54 -7.96
N CYS A 149 -15.11 9.63 -6.72
CA CYS A 149 -16.51 9.72 -6.37
C CYS A 149 -16.87 11.16 -5.99
N TYR A 150 -18.07 11.57 -6.38
CA TYR A 150 -18.53 12.94 -6.27
C TYR A 150 -19.87 13.03 -5.56
N CYS A 151 -19.98 14.03 -4.71
CA CYS A 151 -21.21 14.41 -4.05
C CYS A 151 -21.58 15.87 -4.40
N PRO A 152 -22.76 16.11 -5.00
CA PRO A 152 -23.31 17.45 -5.21
C PRO A 152 -23.95 17.97 -3.91
N GLY A 153 -23.11 18.42 -2.97
CA GLY A 153 -23.59 18.98 -1.72
C GLY A 153 -24.42 20.25 -1.93
N ASN A 154 -25.24 20.59 -0.93
CA ASN A 154 -26.01 21.82 -0.94
C ASN A 154 -26.22 22.37 0.47
N GLU A 155 -26.61 23.65 0.57
CA GLU A 155 -26.82 24.34 1.85
C GLU A 155 -27.97 23.76 2.69
N ASN A 156 -28.90 23.01 2.09
CA ASN A 156 -30.22 22.74 2.68
C ASN A 156 -30.64 21.25 2.69
N GLY A 157 -29.76 20.28 2.43
CA GLY A 157 -30.19 18.88 2.34
C GLY A 157 -29.20 17.77 1.98
N ILE A 158 -28.06 18.03 1.33
CA ILE A 158 -27.02 17.01 1.08
C ILE A 158 -25.71 17.50 1.72
N SER A 159 -25.36 16.89 2.85
CA SER A 159 -24.15 17.21 3.62
C SER A 159 -22.91 16.41 3.18
N CYS A 160 -23.03 15.55 2.16
CA CYS A 160 -21.96 14.67 1.69
C CYS A 160 -21.31 13.89 2.84
N ALA A 161 -22.15 13.26 3.66
CA ALA A 161 -21.75 12.67 4.94
C ALA A 161 -21.75 11.14 4.90
N SER A 162 -22.51 10.53 3.99
CA SER A 162 -22.65 9.09 3.88
C SER A 162 -22.08 8.59 2.56
N ASP A 163 -21.72 7.31 2.52
CA ASP A 163 -21.23 6.64 1.32
C ASP A 163 -22.21 6.78 0.13
N ALA A 164 -23.51 6.72 0.39
CA ALA A 164 -24.56 6.86 -0.62
C ALA A 164 -24.65 8.28 -1.24
N ASP A 165 -24.09 9.31 -0.58
CA ASP A 165 -24.06 10.67 -1.13
C ASP A 165 -23.01 10.81 -2.25
N PHE A 166 -22.02 9.92 -2.27
CA PHE A 166 -20.93 9.90 -3.23
C PHE A 166 -21.19 8.91 -4.37
N ASP A 167 -22.40 8.95 -4.95
CA ASP A 167 -22.88 7.97 -5.93
C ASP A 167 -22.64 8.34 -7.41
N VAL A 168 -21.84 9.39 -7.65
CA VAL A 168 -21.45 9.84 -8.99
C VAL A 168 -19.98 9.51 -9.21
N GLN A 169 -19.69 8.54 -10.07
CA GLN A 169 -18.32 8.23 -10.50
C GLN A 169 -17.92 9.15 -11.64
N ILE A 170 -16.90 9.99 -11.43
CA ILE A 170 -16.43 10.95 -12.45
C ILE A 170 -15.18 10.46 -13.19
N GLY A 171 -14.47 9.49 -12.64
CA GLY A 171 -13.24 8.97 -13.23
C GLY A 171 -12.56 7.93 -12.35
N SER A 172 -11.46 7.40 -12.85
CA SER A 172 -10.62 6.44 -12.15
C SER A 172 -9.15 6.71 -12.44
N LEU A 173 -8.28 6.47 -11.47
CA LEU A 173 -6.84 6.58 -11.63
C LEU A 173 -6.19 5.23 -11.38
N GLU A 174 -5.26 4.86 -12.25
CA GLU A 174 -4.35 3.74 -12.03
C GLU A 174 -2.98 4.29 -11.65
N ILE A 175 -2.55 4.01 -10.44
CA ILE A 175 -1.27 4.45 -9.91
C ILE A 175 -0.28 3.30 -10.00
N SER A 176 0.75 3.49 -10.80
CA SER A 176 1.88 2.58 -10.88
C SER A 176 2.83 2.84 -9.72
N GLY A 177 3.45 1.82 -9.16
CA GLY A 177 4.37 2.02 -8.06
C GLY A 177 5.17 0.79 -7.69
N PRO A 178 6.31 1.00 -7.02
CA PRO A 178 7.19 -0.08 -6.62
C PRO A 178 6.47 -1.04 -5.66
N VAL A 179 6.38 -2.31 -6.03
CA VAL A 179 6.06 -3.40 -5.10
C VAL A 179 7.36 -3.98 -4.62
N VAL A 180 7.52 -3.96 -3.30
CA VAL A 180 8.63 -4.67 -2.69
C VAL A 180 8.32 -6.17 -2.72
N GLY A 181 9.19 -6.94 -3.36
CA GLY A 181 9.11 -8.40 -3.30
C GLY A 181 9.21 -8.93 -1.87
N PRO A 182 8.93 -10.23 -1.64
CA PRO A 182 9.21 -10.86 -0.36
C PRO A 182 10.69 -10.68 -0.03
N HIS A 183 10.96 -9.96 1.06
CA HIS A 183 12.31 -9.68 1.53
C HIS A 183 12.36 -9.97 3.04
N ARG A 184 13.36 -10.73 3.46
CA ARG A 184 13.67 -10.97 4.87
C ARG A 184 15.16 -10.75 5.02
N CYS A 185 15.52 -9.59 5.53
CA CYS A 185 16.91 -9.26 5.77
C CYS A 185 17.26 -9.65 7.20
N VAL A 186 18.32 -10.44 7.36
CA VAL A 186 18.87 -10.84 8.65
C VAL A 186 20.04 -9.91 8.95
N LEU A 187 20.18 -9.51 10.21
CA LEU A 187 21.30 -8.66 10.65
C LEU A 187 22.63 -9.32 10.25
N GLY A 188 23.47 -8.58 9.52
CA GLY A 188 24.79 -9.05 9.06
C GLY A 188 24.79 -9.90 7.78
N ALA A 189 23.63 -10.34 7.28
CA ALA A 189 23.54 -11.08 6.02
C ALA A 189 23.26 -10.16 4.83
N SER A 190 23.89 -10.42 3.68
CA SER A 190 23.53 -9.76 2.43
C SER A 190 22.08 -10.11 2.06
N CYS A 191 21.27 -9.10 1.80
CA CYS A 191 19.87 -9.24 1.44
C CYS A 191 19.63 -8.54 0.10
N THR A 192 18.89 -9.18 -0.81
CA THR A 192 18.51 -8.54 -2.07
C THR A 192 17.10 -7.99 -1.95
N LEU A 193 16.96 -6.68 -2.11
CA LEU A 193 15.67 -6.03 -2.24
C LEU A 193 15.33 -5.92 -3.73
N THR A 194 14.29 -6.64 -4.17
CA THR A 194 13.79 -6.50 -5.54
C THR A 194 12.52 -5.66 -5.53
N LEU A 195 12.50 -4.60 -6.34
CA LEU A 195 11.31 -3.81 -6.59
C LEU A 195 10.71 -4.20 -7.94
N TYR A 196 9.41 -4.46 -7.97
CA TYR A 196 8.64 -4.71 -9.18
C TYR A 196 7.69 -3.54 -9.46
N GLY A 197 7.18 -3.40 -10.68
CA GLY A 197 6.14 -2.39 -10.98
C GLY A 197 6.61 -0.94 -10.88
N VAL A 198 7.92 -0.69 -10.87
CA VAL A 198 8.48 0.66 -10.94
C VAL A 198 8.26 1.20 -12.35
N ALA A 199 7.59 2.34 -12.49
CA ALA A 199 7.46 3.05 -13.77
C ALA A 199 8.83 3.50 -14.30
N LEU A 200 8.90 4.07 -15.51
CA LEU A 200 10.14 4.67 -16.02
C LEU A 200 10.61 5.77 -15.06
N TYR A 201 11.70 5.50 -14.35
CA TYR A 201 12.34 6.42 -13.43
C TYR A 201 13.54 7.09 -14.11
N ASP A 202 13.82 8.33 -13.72
CA ASP A 202 15.02 9.02 -14.18
C ASP A 202 16.26 8.59 -13.37
N ALA A 203 17.45 8.99 -13.86
CA ALA A 203 18.72 8.70 -13.20
C ALA A 203 18.87 9.39 -11.82
N THR A 204 17.90 10.19 -11.37
CA THR A 204 17.91 10.88 -10.08
C THR A 204 17.06 10.18 -9.01
N SER A 205 16.25 9.20 -9.41
CA SER A 205 15.45 8.39 -8.50
C SER A 205 16.32 7.57 -7.55
N ARG A 206 15.98 7.52 -6.25
CA ARG A 206 16.75 6.83 -5.22
C ARG A 206 15.81 6.08 -4.27
N VAL A 207 16.31 5.00 -3.66
CA VAL A 207 15.63 4.29 -2.57
C VAL A 207 16.31 4.68 -1.26
N LEU A 208 15.53 5.17 -0.30
CA LEU A 208 15.97 5.44 1.06
C LEU A 208 15.48 4.33 1.98
N LEU A 209 16.40 3.75 2.75
CA LEU A 209 16.07 2.83 3.84
C LEU A 209 16.37 3.51 5.16
N ARG A 210 15.40 3.50 6.08
CA ARG A 210 15.50 4.16 7.39
C ARG A 210 15.03 3.19 8.48
N LYS A 211 15.68 3.25 9.64
CA LYS A 211 15.25 2.53 10.85
C LYS A 211 14.02 3.22 11.44
N GLY A 212 12.92 2.49 11.60
CA GLY A 212 11.71 3.02 12.23
C GLY A 212 10.49 2.13 12.01
N LEU A 213 9.43 2.38 12.79
CA LEU A 213 8.10 1.79 12.62
C LEU A 213 7.09 2.81 12.05
N SER A 214 7.51 4.05 11.80
CA SER A 214 6.70 5.12 11.22
C SER A 214 6.95 5.27 9.71
N GLY A 215 6.00 5.90 9.01
CA GLY A 215 6.01 6.06 7.55
C GLY A 215 7.21 6.84 7.00
N CYS A 216 7.32 6.89 5.66
CA CYS A 216 8.41 7.55 4.94
C CYS A 216 8.53 9.07 5.22
N GLU A 217 7.48 9.71 5.71
CA GLU A 217 7.34 11.18 5.86
C GLU A 217 7.68 11.74 7.25
N ALA A 218 8.44 11.01 8.07
CA ALA A 218 8.81 11.49 9.41
C ALA A 218 9.93 12.56 9.39
N GLY A 219 9.54 13.83 9.32
CA GLY A 219 10.31 15.00 9.81
C GLY A 219 11.14 15.78 8.79
N SER A 220 11.33 17.09 9.07
CA SER A 220 12.16 18.06 8.33
C SER A 220 13.65 18.01 8.69
N ALA A 221 14.11 16.89 9.28
CA ALA A 221 15.53 16.70 9.50
C ALA A 221 16.25 16.72 8.12
N PRO A 222 17.45 17.31 8.01
CA PRO A 222 18.34 17.06 6.88
C PRO A 222 18.40 15.55 6.64
N LEU A 223 18.72 15.08 5.44
CA LEU A 223 19.13 13.67 5.23
C LEU A 223 20.28 13.39 6.20
N GLY A 224 19.92 12.96 7.42
CA GLY A 224 20.80 12.86 8.55
C GLY A 224 21.79 11.75 8.25
N GLU A 225 23.00 11.90 8.80
CA GLU A 225 24.04 10.87 8.98
C GLU A 225 23.58 9.50 8.47
N PRO A 226 24.21 8.96 7.40
CA PRO A 226 23.74 7.74 6.76
C PRO A 226 23.49 6.68 7.83
N LEU A 227 22.28 6.11 7.82
CA LEU A 227 22.01 4.92 8.60
C LEU A 227 22.99 3.86 8.09
N VAL A 228 24.06 3.64 8.83
CA VAL A 228 24.97 2.55 8.51
C VAL A 228 24.28 1.26 8.88
N MET A 229 23.57 0.69 7.92
CA MET A 229 23.26 -0.73 7.91
C MET A 229 24.50 -1.45 7.37
N ASN A 230 25.27 -2.07 8.26
CA ASN A 230 26.27 -3.04 7.82
C ASN A 230 25.56 -4.12 7.00
N GLY A 231 25.85 -4.21 5.69
CA GLY A 231 25.32 -5.26 4.81
C GLY A 231 24.42 -4.83 3.64
N LEU A 232 24.13 -3.53 3.46
CA LEU A 232 23.52 -3.04 2.21
C LEU A 232 24.52 -2.16 1.45
N THR A 233 25.45 -2.81 0.77
CA THR A 233 26.33 -2.15 -0.19
C THR A 233 25.56 -1.97 -1.49
N ASN A 234 25.39 -0.72 -1.94
CA ASN A 234 25.16 -0.46 -3.36
C ASN A 234 26.33 -1.11 -4.12
N PRO A 235 26.11 -2.05 -5.07
CA PRO A 235 27.18 -2.70 -5.81
C PRO A 235 28.12 -1.75 -6.57
N GLN A 236 27.81 -0.46 -6.63
CA GLN A 236 28.63 0.56 -7.31
C GLN A 236 29.37 1.54 -6.39
N GLY A 237 29.52 1.30 -5.07
CA GLY A 237 30.17 2.25 -4.16
C GLY A 237 30.92 1.67 -2.94
N SER A 238 32.09 1.07 -3.18
CA SER A 238 33.33 0.99 -2.34
C SER A 238 33.47 2.02 -1.17
N GLN A 239 34.09 1.81 0.03
CA GLN A 239 35.01 0.80 0.61
C GLN A 239 35.05 0.81 2.19
N VAL A 240 35.53 -0.33 2.75
CA VAL A 240 36.11 -0.63 4.09
C VAL A 240 35.20 -0.62 5.35
N ARG A 241 35.09 -1.77 6.03
CA ARG A 241 34.84 -1.86 7.48
C ARG A 241 35.80 -2.86 8.12
N GLU A 242 36.34 -2.49 9.28
CA GLU A 242 37.23 -3.32 10.11
C GLU A 242 36.59 -4.68 10.41
N ALA A 243 37.42 -5.72 10.31
CA ALA A 243 37.04 -7.10 10.57
C ALA A 243 36.71 -7.27 12.07
N GLN A 244 35.48 -7.65 12.42
CA GLN A 244 35.08 -7.87 13.82
C GLN A 244 35.70 -9.18 14.32
N VAL A 245 36.41 -9.11 15.45
CA VAL A 245 37.19 -10.22 16.01
C VAL A 245 36.48 -10.82 17.24
N TYR A 246 36.39 -12.14 17.31
CA TYR A 246 35.66 -12.90 18.33
C TYR A 246 36.60 -13.86 19.06
N SER A 247 36.54 -13.89 20.40
CA SER A 247 37.17 -14.93 21.22
C SER A 247 36.20 -16.04 21.63
N LYS A 248 34.90 -15.80 21.45
CA LYS A 248 33.82 -16.67 21.91
C LYS A 248 32.57 -16.40 21.09
N LEU A 249 31.82 -17.45 20.77
CA LEU A 249 30.59 -17.39 19.98
C LEU A 249 29.56 -18.36 20.54
N ARG A 250 28.27 -18.03 20.45
CA ARG A 250 27.18 -18.95 20.79
C ARG A 250 26.28 -19.19 19.60
N PHE A 251 26.11 -20.46 19.24
CA PHE A 251 25.05 -20.88 18.34
C PHE A 251 23.76 -21.11 19.14
N ARG A 252 22.77 -20.25 18.94
CA ARG A 252 21.43 -20.34 19.56
C ARG A 252 20.37 -20.61 18.51
N PRO A 253 19.87 -21.84 18.39
CA PRO A 253 18.73 -22.15 17.55
C PRO A 253 17.47 -21.44 18.05
N PHE A 254 16.72 -20.81 17.15
CA PHE A 254 15.37 -20.34 17.43
C PHE A 254 14.32 -21.35 16.98
N ARG A 255 14.54 -21.96 15.81
CA ARG A 255 13.55 -22.83 15.20
C ARG A 255 14.17 -23.83 14.22
N PRO A 256 13.95 -25.15 14.39
CA PRO A 256 14.19 -26.13 13.34
C PRO A 256 13.03 -26.17 12.34
N ARG A 257 13.15 -26.94 11.24
CA ARG A 257 12.04 -27.12 10.27
C ARG A 257 10.75 -27.58 10.96
N SER A 258 10.83 -28.48 11.95
CA SER A 258 9.72 -28.96 12.77
C SER A 258 10.20 -29.56 14.10
N GLY A 259 9.38 -29.42 15.16
CA GLY A 259 9.71 -29.91 16.50
C GLY A 259 10.65 -28.99 17.26
N ARG A 260 11.37 -29.53 18.25
CA ARG A 260 12.28 -28.79 19.12
C ARG A 260 13.74 -29.26 19.05
N MET A 261 13.99 -30.43 18.46
CA MET A 261 15.35 -30.96 18.33
C MET A 261 16.09 -30.24 17.19
N VAL A 262 17.37 -29.98 17.38
CA VAL A 262 18.22 -29.30 16.39
C VAL A 262 19.43 -30.17 16.07
N GLN A 263 19.78 -30.26 14.79
CA GLN A 263 20.98 -30.96 14.35
C GLN A 263 21.67 -30.26 13.17
N LEU A 264 22.98 -30.44 13.05
CA LEU A 264 23.77 -30.03 11.90
C LEU A 264 25.07 -30.84 11.86
N SER A 265 25.63 -31.01 10.66
CA SER A 265 26.92 -31.68 10.45
C SER A 265 28.10 -30.73 10.55
N GLU A 266 27.97 -29.47 10.11
CA GLU A 266 29.06 -28.51 10.21
C GLU A 266 28.54 -27.09 10.40
N LEU A 267 29.25 -26.28 11.17
CA LEU A 267 29.11 -24.84 11.31
C LEU A 267 30.44 -24.20 10.87
N LEU A 268 30.45 -23.69 9.65
CA LEU A 268 31.63 -23.16 8.99
C LEU A 268 31.67 -21.63 9.15
N LEU A 269 32.58 -21.13 9.99
CA LEU A 269 32.86 -19.70 10.09
C LEU A 269 33.85 -19.29 9.00
N ARG A 270 33.72 -18.06 8.49
CA ARG A 270 34.56 -17.53 7.41
C ARG A 270 35.16 -16.18 7.76
N SER A 271 36.34 -15.93 7.20
CA SER A 271 37.00 -14.62 7.20
C SER A 271 37.59 -14.35 5.81
N ASN A 272 37.25 -13.20 5.22
CA ASN A 272 37.60 -12.81 3.86
C ASN A 272 37.35 -13.94 2.83
N GLY A 273 36.21 -14.62 2.98
CA GLY A 273 35.79 -15.74 2.11
C GLY A 273 36.42 -17.11 2.41
N THR A 274 37.42 -17.18 3.29
CA THR A 274 38.11 -18.43 3.66
C THR A 274 37.42 -19.07 4.85
N VAL A 275 37.20 -20.40 4.83
CA VAL A 275 36.69 -21.13 6.02
C VAL A 275 37.78 -21.16 7.08
N LEU A 276 37.42 -20.79 8.31
CA LEU A 276 38.30 -20.84 9.45
C LEU A 276 38.43 -22.29 9.93
N ASP A 277 39.67 -22.67 10.25
CA ASP A 277 39.94 -23.92 10.92
C ASP A 277 39.70 -23.77 12.43
N LEU A 278 38.77 -24.56 12.94
CA LEU A 278 38.26 -24.46 14.32
C LEU A 278 38.39 -25.77 15.10
N HIS A 279 39.18 -26.74 14.60
CA HIS A 279 39.31 -28.06 15.24
C HIS A 279 39.83 -28.00 16.69
N GLU A 280 40.60 -26.96 17.05
CA GLU A 280 41.09 -26.76 18.42
C GLU A 280 40.14 -25.93 19.31
N ALA A 281 39.00 -25.49 18.78
CA ALA A 281 38.02 -24.73 19.55
C ALA A 281 37.32 -25.64 20.56
N SER A 282 37.07 -25.12 21.76
CA SER A 282 36.29 -25.83 22.77
C SER A 282 34.81 -25.60 22.51
N VAL A 283 34.06 -26.67 22.25
CA VAL A 283 32.61 -26.60 22.01
C VAL A 283 31.85 -27.25 23.16
N THR A 284 30.88 -26.54 23.74
CA THR A 284 30.10 -27.03 24.88
C THR A 284 28.62 -26.73 24.71
N SER A 285 27.75 -27.66 25.14
CA SER A 285 26.30 -27.43 25.10
C SER A 285 25.93 -26.24 25.99
N LEU A 286 25.00 -25.41 25.52
CA LEU A 286 24.42 -24.38 26.36
C LEU A 286 23.61 -25.01 27.51
N PRO A 287 23.40 -24.29 28.64
CA PRO A 287 22.65 -24.81 29.77
C PRO A 287 21.27 -25.36 29.37
N GLY A 288 20.98 -26.61 29.78
CA GLY A 288 19.75 -27.31 29.45
C GLY A 288 19.79 -28.14 28.16
N GLY A 289 20.90 -28.11 27.42
CA GLY A 289 21.10 -28.89 26.20
C GLY A 289 21.41 -30.35 26.50
N ARG A 290 21.00 -31.24 25.61
CA ARG A 290 21.26 -32.67 25.75
C ARG A 290 21.54 -33.31 24.40
N SER A 291 22.76 -33.80 24.26
CA SER A 291 23.25 -34.52 23.09
C SER A 291 23.54 -35.97 23.44
N PRO A 292 23.35 -36.94 22.53
CA PRO A 292 23.83 -38.29 22.73
C PRO A 292 25.36 -38.33 22.64
N ALA A 293 25.98 -39.35 23.23
CA ALA A 293 27.44 -39.43 23.34
C ALA A 293 28.19 -39.47 22.00
N THR A 294 27.52 -39.91 20.92
CA THR A 294 28.08 -40.00 19.57
C THR A 294 27.74 -38.81 18.68
N GLU A 295 26.92 -37.85 19.15
CA GLU A 295 26.54 -36.64 18.40
C GLU A 295 26.72 -35.36 19.24
N PRO A 296 27.87 -35.20 19.93
CA PRO A 296 28.10 -34.07 20.83
C PRO A 296 28.30 -32.75 20.05
N PRO A 297 28.34 -31.58 20.75
CA PRO A 297 28.50 -30.28 20.12
C PRO A 297 29.76 -30.11 19.26
N ASP A 298 30.85 -30.79 19.58
CA ASP A 298 32.11 -30.75 18.84
C ASP A 298 31.99 -31.28 17.41
N ASN A 299 31.07 -32.22 17.15
CA ASN A 299 30.75 -32.65 15.79
C ASN A 299 30.14 -31.55 14.92
N ALA A 300 29.83 -30.36 15.45
CA ALA A 300 29.42 -29.23 14.65
C ALA A 300 30.60 -28.45 14.05
N LEU A 301 31.85 -28.69 14.49
CA LEU A 301 33.04 -27.94 14.07
C LEU A 301 34.28 -28.85 13.89
N ASP A 302 34.09 -30.15 13.70
CA ASP A 302 35.18 -31.12 13.58
C ASP A 302 35.73 -31.21 12.14
N GLY A 303 35.07 -30.56 11.18
CA GLY A 303 35.47 -30.53 9.77
C GLY A 303 35.12 -31.81 9.02
N GLU A 304 34.30 -32.69 9.60
CA GLU A 304 33.89 -33.96 9.04
C GLU A 304 32.37 -33.98 8.76
N PRO A 305 31.93 -33.68 7.51
CA PRO A 305 30.51 -33.61 7.17
C PRO A 305 29.73 -34.91 7.38
N SER A 306 30.41 -36.04 7.61
CA SER A 306 29.77 -37.32 7.93
C SER A 306 29.44 -37.52 9.42
N THR A 307 29.99 -36.71 10.33
CA THR A 307 29.54 -36.63 11.72
C THR A 307 28.41 -35.58 11.85
N LYS A 308 27.79 -35.52 13.03
CA LYS A 308 26.77 -34.50 13.31
C LYS A 308 26.63 -34.20 14.79
N TYR A 309 26.25 -32.98 15.09
CA TYR A 309 25.70 -32.56 16.38
C TYR A 309 24.18 -32.78 16.41
N LEU A 310 23.67 -33.28 17.53
CA LEU A 310 22.24 -33.31 17.84
C LEU A 310 21.97 -32.78 19.24
N ASP A 311 20.99 -31.90 19.39
CA ASP A 311 20.44 -31.49 20.68
C ASP A 311 18.95 -31.77 20.77
N PHE A 312 18.57 -32.58 21.76
CA PHE A 312 17.19 -32.97 22.00
C PHE A 312 16.29 -31.81 22.44
N PHE A 313 16.89 -30.74 22.98
CA PHE A 313 16.16 -29.59 23.52
C PHE A 313 16.34 -28.31 22.68
N GLY A 314 17.25 -28.33 21.71
CA GLY A 314 17.44 -27.24 20.75
C GLY A 314 17.92 -25.93 21.39
N VAL A 315 18.66 -26.00 22.49
CA VAL A 315 19.20 -24.82 23.16
C VAL A 315 20.48 -24.33 22.51
N GLY A 316 21.22 -25.20 21.83
CA GLY A 316 22.45 -24.87 21.11
C GLY A 316 23.73 -25.10 21.90
N PHE A 317 24.81 -24.45 21.45
CA PHE A 317 26.16 -24.64 22.00
C PHE A 317 26.98 -23.35 21.95
N GLU A 318 28.08 -23.36 22.69
CA GLU A 318 29.03 -22.28 22.82
C GLU A 318 30.40 -22.74 22.34
N VAL A 319 31.05 -21.91 21.53
CA VAL A 319 32.40 -22.10 20.98
C VAL A 319 33.34 -21.13 21.66
N ALA A 320 34.36 -21.64 22.34
CA ALA A 320 35.48 -20.85 22.85
C ALA A 320 36.68 -21.04 21.90
N LEU A 321 37.15 -19.94 21.34
CA LEU A 321 38.25 -19.93 20.39
C LEU A 321 39.58 -19.79 21.14
N GLN A 322 40.60 -20.53 20.70
CA GLN A 322 41.95 -20.47 21.31
C GLN A 322 42.58 -19.08 21.12
N THR A 323 42.33 -18.46 19.96
CA THR A 323 42.75 -17.10 19.67
C THR A 323 41.57 -16.31 19.08
N PRO A 324 41.51 -14.98 19.31
CA PRO A 324 40.47 -14.17 18.71
C PRO A 324 40.57 -14.20 17.17
N VAL A 325 39.49 -14.60 16.48
CA VAL A 325 39.45 -14.69 15.01
C VAL A 325 38.47 -13.69 14.44
N SER A 326 38.80 -13.12 13.28
CA SER A 326 37.83 -12.33 12.53
C SER A 326 36.79 -13.25 11.89
N VAL A 327 35.51 -12.93 12.04
CA VAL A 327 34.42 -13.67 11.37
C VAL A 327 33.59 -12.68 10.55
N ASP A 328 33.49 -12.92 9.25
CA ASP A 328 32.67 -12.13 8.31
C ASP A 328 31.64 -12.96 7.54
N GLY A 329 31.61 -14.28 7.76
CA GLY A 329 30.63 -15.17 7.16
C GLY A 329 30.37 -16.42 7.98
N VAL A 330 29.20 -17.00 7.77
CA VAL A 330 28.79 -18.28 8.35
C VAL A 330 28.07 -19.11 7.30
N SER A 331 28.36 -20.40 7.28
CA SER A 331 27.62 -21.41 6.52
C SER A 331 27.48 -22.66 7.39
N TYR A 332 26.55 -23.55 7.06
CA TYR A 332 26.40 -24.81 7.79
C TYR A 332 26.01 -25.95 6.86
N ILE A 333 26.34 -27.18 7.24
CA ILE A 333 25.95 -28.40 6.55
C ILE A 333 24.85 -29.06 7.37
N THR A 334 23.72 -29.37 6.74
CA THR A 334 22.61 -30.09 7.38
C THR A 334 23.01 -31.53 7.66
N ALA A 335 22.47 -32.11 8.73
CA ALA A 335 22.77 -33.50 9.07
C ALA A 335 22.09 -34.51 8.14
N ASN A 336 22.52 -35.77 8.23
CA ASN A 336 22.23 -36.81 7.25
C ASN A 336 20.94 -37.62 7.45
N ASP A 337 20.25 -37.56 8.60
CA ASP A 337 19.19 -38.53 8.94
C ASP A 337 17.77 -37.97 9.03
N ALA A 338 17.58 -36.70 9.39
CA ALA A 338 16.27 -36.17 9.74
C ALA A 338 16.12 -34.66 9.43
N PRO A 339 15.81 -34.30 8.17
CA PRO A 339 15.72 -32.90 7.74
C PRO A 339 14.81 -32.01 8.60
N ARG A 340 13.78 -32.61 9.23
CA ARG A 340 12.87 -31.90 10.14
C ARG A 340 13.59 -31.18 11.31
N ARG A 341 14.78 -31.64 11.69
CA ARG A 341 15.57 -31.09 12.81
C ARG A 341 16.58 -30.03 12.37
N ASP A 342 16.72 -29.79 11.07
CA ASP A 342 17.68 -28.80 10.58
C ASP A 342 17.26 -27.39 11.03
N PRO A 343 18.18 -26.57 11.55
CA PRO A 343 17.89 -25.21 11.97
C PRO A 343 17.52 -24.36 10.75
N VAL A 344 16.35 -23.72 10.79
CA VAL A 344 15.93 -22.74 9.77
C VAL A 344 15.97 -21.30 10.28
N ALA A 345 16.19 -21.13 11.58
CA ALA A 345 16.45 -19.86 12.22
C ALA A 345 17.34 -20.09 13.46
N PHE A 346 18.46 -19.38 13.54
CA PHE A 346 19.39 -19.38 14.66
C PHE A 346 20.10 -18.03 14.75
N MET A 347 20.74 -17.78 15.89
CA MET A 347 21.61 -16.63 16.13
C MET A 347 23.02 -17.11 16.43
N LEU A 348 24.01 -16.35 15.96
CA LEU A 348 25.40 -16.45 16.38
C LEU A 348 25.73 -15.15 17.12
N GLU A 349 26.02 -15.23 18.42
CA GLU A 349 26.26 -14.07 19.31
C GLU A 349 27.58 -14.13 20.09
#